data_AF-A0A2D6LNG9-F1
#
_entry.id   AF-A0A2D6LNG9-F1
#
_cell.length_a   1.000
_cell.length_b   1.000
_cell.length_c   1.000
_cell.angle_alpha   90.00
_cell.angle_beta   90.00
_cell.angle_gamma   90.00
#
_symmetry.space_group_name_H-M   'P 1'
#
loop_
_entity.id
_entity.type
_entity.pdbx_description
1 polymer ?
#
loop_
_entity_poly.entity_id
_entity_poly.type
_entity_poly.pdbx_seq_one_letter_code
_entity_poly.pdbx_strand_id
1 'polypeptide(L)'
;MTHQRWKRAFLLTVGLLLTLITTGCTTTSSMLAACSSYDAGDYRRAYEQATVSGAPGPEAAYLAGLSAYQLGRHDDARRWLMTARRAGDADIAARSQAQLGLLAAQQDHFVRAAREFLTATRGLTGQNRANAFFFAAIAQQKLGRWSQASTNLYLARSTSTNAVFREKVDAQLAVTGWTIQVGAYASDVNAARVAHDMARHSHHMRLGPARKVRTTDHAGRSITLVQVGRFVLYDQAARARHTLGEQRAIIVATQ
;
A
#
# COMPACT_ATOMS: atom_id res chain seq x y z
N MET A 1 -12.21 -11.33 16.16
CA MET A 1 -11.48 -10.11 16.60
C MET A 1 -10.09 -9.98 15.96
N THR A 2 -9.93 -10.24 14.65
CA THR A 2 -8.61 -10.32 13.97
C THR A 2 -8.50 -9.50 12.68
N HIS A 3 -9.61 -8.96 12.15
CA HIS A 3 -9.62 -8.11 10.94
C HIS A 3 -8.94 -6.74 11.12
N GLN A 4 -8.72 -6.29 12.36
CA GLN A 4 -8.15 -4.97 12.66
C GLN A 4 -6.61 -4.93 12.66
N ARG A 5 -5.94 -6.10 12.66
CA ARG A 5 -4.47 -6.20 12.73
C ARG A 5 -3.78 -5.98 11.38
N TRP A 6 -4.48 -6.16 10.26
CA TRP A 6 -3.88 -6.06 8.91
C TRP A 6 -3.95 -4.66 8.29
N LYS A 7 -4.99 -3.87 8.61
CA LYS A 7 -4.94 -2.42 8.36
C LYS A 7 -3.72 -1.80 9.06
N ARG A 8 -3.39 -2.27 10.27
CA ARG A 8 -2.19 -1.86 11.02
C ARG A 8 -0.88 -2.30 10.37
N ALA A 9 -0.79 -3.48 9.73
CA ALA A 9 0.43 -3.91 9.04
C ALA A 9 0.71 -3.11 7.73
N PHE A 10 -0.35 -2.73 6.99
CA PHE A 10 -0.22 -1.82 5.84
C PHE A 10 0.06 -0.37 6.28
N LEU A 11 -0.47 0.05 7.44
CA LEU A 11 -0.18 1.35 8.05
C LEU A 11 1.23 1.43 8.65
N LEU A 12 1.77 0.33 9.19
CA LEU A 12 3.11 0.30 9.83
C LEU A 12 4.27 0.39 8.82
N THR A 13 4.07 0.03 7.54
CA THR A 13 5.09 0.25 6.50
C THR A 13 4.99 1.62 5.83
N VAL A 14 3.88 2.34 6.02
CA VAL A 14 3.71 3.74 5.57
C VAL A 14 4.12 4.74 6.66
N GLY A 15 4.05 4.34 7.94
CA GLY A 15 4.39 5.19 9.09
C GLY A 15 5.89 5.49 9.25
N LEU A 16 6.79 4.77 8.58
CA LEU A 16 8.24 4.94 8.72
C LEU A 16 8.87 5.78 7.59
N LEU A 17 8.19 6.87 7.20
CA LEU A 17 8.68 7.80 6.19
C LEU A 17 8.60 9.27 6.62
N LEU A 18 8.48 9.51 7.93
CA LEU A 18 8.32 10.85 8.47
C LEU A 18 9.38 11.12 9.54
N THR A 19 10.63 11.22 9.12
CA THR A 19 11.70 11.73 9.98
C THR A 19 12.49 12.84 9.27
N LEU A 20 12.25 14.04 9.80
CA LEU A 20 13.08 15.25 9.85
C LEU A 20 13.53 15.90 8.54
N ILE A 21 12.89 17.03 8.23
CA ILE A 21 13.58 18.18 7.63
C ILE A 21 13.35 19.37 8.55
N THR A 22 14.38 19.69 9.34
CA THR A 22 14.51 20.95 10.06
C THR A 22 15.00 22.01 9.07
N THR A 23 14.09 22.79 8.51
CA THR A 23 14.42 24.04 7.83
C THR A 23 13.46 25.10 8.27
N GLY A 24 14.03 26.19 8.80
CA GLY A 24 13.33 27.28 9.45
C GLY A 24 12.15 27.79 8.63
N CYS A 25 10.96 27.59 9.19
CA CYS A 25 9.74 28.24 8.78
C CYS A 25 9.16 28.84 10.06
N THR A 26 8.69 30.08 10.01
CA THR A 26 7.91 30.74 11.07
C THR A 26 6.59 29.99 11.24
N THR A 27 6.69 28.81 11.84
CA THR A 27 5.61 27.88 12.07
C THR A 27 4.79 28.48 13.20
N THR A 28 3.54 28.85 12.93
CA THR A 28 2.64 29.31 13.99
C THR A 28 2.56 28.24 15.09
N SER A 29 2.44 28.67 16.34
CA SER A 29 2.41 27.77 17.50
C SER A 29 1.36 26.65 17.36
N SER A 30 0.26 26.92 16.66
CA SER A 30 -0.80 25.95 16.35
C SER A 30 -0.33 24.83 15.40
N MET A 31 0.46 25.15 14.37
CA MET A 31 0.95 24.16 13.41
C MET A 31 2.02 23.26 14.04
N LEU A 32 2.89 23.82 14.88
CA LEU A 32 3.87 23.03 15.64
C LEU A 32 3.17 22.04 16.60
N ALA A 33 2.12 22.51 17.28
CA ALA A 33 1.30 21.65 18.14
C ALA A 33 0.61 20.53 17.34
N ALA A 34 0.08 20.84 16.15
CA ALA A 34 -0.54 19.85 15.27
C ALA A 34 0.47 18.77 14.84
N CYS A 35 1.67 19.15 14.42
CA CYS A 35 2.74 18.21 14.07
C CYS A 35 3.11 17.33 15.26
N SER A 36 3.30 17.92 16.44
CA SER A 36 3.62 17.17 17.66
C SER A 36 2.53 16.15 18.02
N SER A 37 1.25 16.52 17.90
CA SER A 37 0.13 15.59 18.12
C SER A 37 0.13 14.45 17.09
N TYR A 38 0.47 14.74 15.83
CA TYR A 38 0.54 13.73 14.78
C TYR A 38 1.67 12.73 15.04
N ASP A 39 2.86 13.23 15.39
CA ASP A 39 4.04 12.41 15.69
C ASP A 39 3.82 11.56 16.94
N ALA A 40 3.06 12.06 17.92
CA ALA A 40 2.63 11.30 19.10
C ALA A 40 1.54 10.25 18.79
N GLY A 41 1.01 10.20 17.57
CA GLY A 41 -0.06 9.29 17.16
C GLY A 41 -1.46 9.74 17.60
N ASP A 42 -1.62 10.94 18.18
CA ASP A 42 -2.92 11.53 18.46
C ASP A 42 -3.48 12.24 17.22
N TYR A 43 -3.86 11.42 16.23
CA TYR A 43 -4.35 11.91 14.94
C TYR A 43 -5.65 12.71 15.05
N ARG A 44 -6.46 12.48 16.09
CA ARG A 44 -7.67 13.27 16.32
C ARG A 44 -7.31 14.69 16.72
N ARG A 45 -6.42 14.84 17.71
CA ARG A 45 -5.96 16.16 18.15
C ARG A 45 -5.18 16.88 17.06
N ALA A 46 -4.34 16.16 16.32
CA ALA A 46 -3.62 16.71 15.17
C ALA A 46 -4.58 17.26 14.11
N TYR A 47 -5.65 16.52 13.80
CA TYR A 47 -6.68 16.95 12.85
C TYR A 47 -7.40 18.22 13.33
N GLU A 48 -7.84 18.25 14.60
CA GLU A 48 -8.52 19.41 15.18
C GLU A 48 -7.61 20.64 15.14
N GLN A 49 -6.36 20.50 15.58
CA GLN A 49 -5.36 21.59 15.59
C GLN A 49 -5.02 22.10 14.18
N ALA A 50 -4.95 21.21 13.19
CA ALA A 50 -4.68 21.56 11.80
C ALA A 50 -5.87 22.22 11.07
N THR A 51 -7.09 22.09 11.61
CA THR A 51 -8.33 22.61 11.00
C THR A 51 -8.95 23.80 11.74
N VAL A 52 -8.32 24.27 12.83
CA VAL A 52 -8.82 25.40 13.64
C VAL A 52 -9.11 26.64 12.81
N SER A 53 -8.27 26.95 11.81
CA SER A 53 -8.58 28.00 10.85
C SER A 53 -9.46 27.44 9.73
N GLY A 54 -10.63 28.02 9.49
CA GLY A 54 -11.54 27.62 8.39
C GLY A 54 -10.92 27.66 6.98
N ALA A 55 -9.79 28.35 6.82
CA ALA A 55 -8.94 28.33 5.62
C ALA A 55 -7.47 28.04 6.00
N PRO A 56 -7.10 26.77 6.25
CA PRO A 56 -5.74 26.42 6.63
C PRO A 56 -4.77 26.60 5.45
N GLY A 57 -3.53 26.99 5.76
CA GLY A 57 -2.43 27.02 4.79
C GLY A 57 -2.11 25.62 4.22
N PRO A 58 -1.26 25.53 3.18
CA PRO A 58 -0.91 24.27 2.52
C PRO A 58 -0.50 23.15 3.49
N GLU A 59 0.35 23.46 4.46
CA GLU A 59 0.92 22.53 5.44
C GLU A 59 -0.15 22.00 6.39
N ALA A 60 -0.99 22.90 6.92
CA ALA A 60 -2.07 22.54 7.82
C ALA A 60 -3.13 21.70 7.11
N ALA A 61 -3.50 22.06 5.86
CA ALA A 61 -4.37 21.24 5.04
C ALA A 61 -3.75 19.86 4.77
N TYR A 62 -2.45 19.77 4.48
CA TYR A 62 -1.78 18.49 4.27
C TYR A 62 -1.82 17.62 5.53
N LEU A 63 -1.49 18.20 6.69
CA LEU A 63 -1.49 17.50 7.98
C LEU A 63 -2.90 17.07 8.40
N ALA A 64 -3.92 17.90 8.17
CA ALA A 64 -5.32 17.51 8.35
C ALA A 64 -5.69 16.32 7.45
N GLY A 65 -5.23 16.34 6.20
CA GLY A 65 -5.41 15.23 5.26
C GLY A 65 -4.78 13.92 5.73
N LEU A 66 -3.54 13.97 6.21
CA LEU A 66 -2.84 12.81 6.78
C LEU A 66 -3.54 12.29 8.05
N SER A 67 -3.92 13.20 8.94
CA SER A 67 -4.59 12.85 10.20
C SER A 67 -5.96 12.19 9.92
N ALA A 68 -6.74 12.75 9.01
CA ALA A 68 -8.01 12.17 8.57
C ALA A 68 -7.83 10.78 7.95
N TYR A 69 -6.76 10.58 7.17
CA TYR A 69 -6.42 9.28 6.60
C TYR A 69 -6.15 8.25 7.70
N GLN A 70 -5.36 8.60 8.71
CA GLN A 70 -5.07 7.71 9.85
C GLN A 70 -6.33 7.36 10.66
N LEU A 71 -7.28 8.30 10.75
CA LEU A 71 -8.58 8.10 11.39
C LEU A 71 -9.57 7.30 10.53
N GLY A 72 -9.21 6.93 9.30
CA GLY A 72 -10.12 6.25 8.35
C GLY A 72 -11.19 7.16 7.75
N ARG A 73 -11.08 8.48 7.92
CA ARG A 73 -11.99 9.49 7.36
C ARG A 73 -11.57 9.82 5.93
N HIS A 74 -11.81 8.89 5.01
CA HIS A 74 -11.27 8.96 3.64
C HIS A 74 -11.77 10.17 2.82
N ASP A 75 -13.01 10.60 3.03
CA ASP A 75 -13.56 11.77 2.33
C ASP A 75 -12.96 13.08 2.82
N ASP A 76 -12.78 13.22 4.14
CA ASP A 76 -12.08 14.37 4.73
C ASP A 76 -10.61 14.39 4.29
N ALA A 77 -9.94 13.23 4.33
CA ALA A 77 -8.57 13.10 3.86
C ALA A 77 -8.43 13.57 2.41
N ARG A 78 -9.33 13.11 1.52
CA ARG A 78 -9.36 13.53 0.12
C ARG A 78 -9.59 15.03 0.00
N ARG A 79 -10.54 15.60 0.73
CA ARG A 79 -10.87 17.03 0.68
C ARG A 79 -9.64 17.87 1.05
N TRP A 80 -9.02 17.58 2.18
CA TRP A 80 -7.88 18.32 2.70
C TRP A 80 -6.63 18.18 1.82
N LEU A 81 -6.33 16.97 1.33
CA LEU A 81 -5.21 16.76 0.41
C LEU A 81 -5.42 17.46 -0.94
N MET A 82 -6.67 17.56 -1.42
CA MET A 82 -6.98 18.35 -2.63
C MET A 82 -6.80 19.85 -2.40
N THR A 83 -7.11 20.34 -1.20
CA THR A 83 -6.84 21.73 -0.79
C THR A 83 -5.33 21.99 -0.76
N ALA A 84 -4.57 21.16 -0.04
CA ALA A 84 -3.11 21.26 0.06
C ALA A 84 -2.42 21.24 -1.31
N ARG A 85 -2.89 20.38 -2.22
CA ARG A 85 -2.38 20.31 -3.60
C ARG A 85 -2.55 21.60 -4.40
N ARG A 86 -3.59 22.38 -4.14
CA ARG A 86 -3.89 23.62 -4.88
C ARG A 86 -3.22 24.85 -4.28
N ALA A 87 -2.65 24.75 -3.09
CA ALA A 87 -2.26 25.90 -2.28
C ALA A 87 -0.89 26.52 -2.66
N GLY A 88 -0.27 26.10 -3.77
CA GLY A 88 0.86 26.78 -4.41
C GLY A 88 2.26 26.28 -4.05
N ASP A 89 2.44 25.59 -2.93
CA ASP A 89 3.72 24.94 -2.59
C ASP A 89 3.90 23.65 -3.40
N ALA A 90 4.98 23.59 -4.20
CA ALA A 90 5.22 22.49 -5.12
C ALA A 90 5.55 21.16 -4.43
N ASP A 91 6.27 21.18 -3.30
CA ASP A 91 6.63 19.96 -2.56
C ASP A 91 5.40 19.40 -1.83
N ILE A 92 4.65 20.24 -1.13
CA ILE A 92 3.39 19.86 -0.48
C ILE A 92 2.39 19.38 -1.51
N ALA A 93 2.31 20.03 -2.68
CA ALA A 93 1.43 19.58 -3.74
C ALA A 93 1.80 18.18 -4.25
N ALA A 94 3.09 17.90 -4.44
CA ALA A 94 3.57 16.60 -4.88
C ALA A 94 3.36 15.51 -3.81
N ARG A 95 3.59 15.81 -2.53
CA ARG A 95 3.31 14.88 -1.41
C ARG A 95 1.81 14.62 -1.27
N SER A 96 0.99 15.65 -1.36
CA SER A 96 -0.48 15.52 -1.35
C SER A 96 -0.98 14.66 -2.51
N GLN A 97 -0.39 14.86 -3.69
CA GLN A 97 -0.67 14.06 -4.89
C GLN A 97 -0.33 12.58 -4.68
N ALA A 98 0.81 12.25 -4.07
CA ALA A 98 1.15 10.87 -3.73
C ALA A 98 0.17 10.26 -2.71
N GLN A 99 -0.26 11.02 -1.71
CA GLN A 99 -1.24 10.55 -0.71
C GLN A 99 -2.63 10.32 -1.32
N LEU A 100 -3.05 11.13 -2.29
CA LEU A 100 -4.25 10.87 -3.09
C LEU A 100 -4.13 9.56 -3.89
N GLY A 101 -2.92 9.22 -4.35
CA GLY A 101 -2.61 7.92 -4.95
C GLY A 101 -2.77 6.75 -3.98
N LEU A 102 -2.32 6.89 -2.73
CA LEU A 102 -2.52 5.89 -1.68
C LEU A 102 -4.01 5.69 -1.35
N LEU A 103 -4.76 6.78 -1.21
CA LEU A 103 -6.22 6.73 -1.03
C LEU A 103 -6.92 6.01 -2.18
N ALA A 104 -6.51 6.27 -3.42
CA ALA A 104 -7.06 5.58 -4.59
C ALA A 104 -6.70 4.08 -4.57
N ALA A 105 -5.46 3.72 -4.22
CA ALA A 105 -5.04 2.32 -4.14
C ALA A 105 -5.78 1.54 -3.05
N GLN A 106 -6.09 2.16 -1.90
CA GLN A 106 -6.88 1.55 -0.83
C GLN A 106 -8.33 1.25 -1.25
N GLN A 107 -8.85 1.98 -2.23
CA GLN A 107 -10.19 1.80 -2.79
C GLN A 107 -10.16 0.93 -4.05
N ASP A 108 -9.07 0.18 -4.29
CA ASP A 108 -8.83 -0.65 -5.47
C ASP A 108 -8.89 0.12 -6.82
N HIS A 109 -8.82 1.45 -6.79
CA HIS A 109 -8.79 2.31 -7.98
C HIS A 109 -7.37 2.41 -8.55
N PHE A 110 -6.80 1.28 -8.98
CA PHE A 110 -5.37 1.19 -9.37
C PHE A 110 -4.99 2.06 -10.57
N VAL A 111 -5.89 2.26 -11.54
CA VAL A 111 -5.65 3.16 -12.68
C VAL A 111 -5.42 4.59 -12.19
N ARG A 112 -6.28 5.06 -11.27
CA ARG A 112 -6.14 6.37 -10.66
C ARG A 112 -4.86 6.41 -9.83
N ALA A 113 -4.65 5.42 -8.95
CA ALA A 113 -3.46 5.37 -8.09
C ALA A 113 -2.15 5.51 -8.87
N ALA A 114 -1.97 4.71 -9.93
CA ALA A 114 -0.78 4.77 -10.78
C ALA A 114 -0.57 6.18 -11.37
N ARG A 115 -1.64 6.81 -11.87
CA ARG A 115 -1.58 8.18 -12.42
C ARG A 115 -1.21 9.21 -11.35
N GLU A 116 -1.84 9.15 -10.17
CA GLU A 116 -1.56 10.10 -9.10
C GLU A 116 -0.09 10.00 -8.67
N PHE A 117 0.44 8.77 -8.46
CA PHE A 117 1.84 8.55 -8.11
C PHE A 117 2.82 9.04 -9.19
N LEU A 118 2.58 8.71 -10.47
CA LEU A 118 3.44 9.16 -11.58
C LEU A 118 3.40 10.68 -11.79
N THR A 119 2.31 11.33 -11.39
CA THR A 119 2.26 12.80 -11.39
C THR A 119 3.08 13.37 -10.24
N ALA A 120 3.02 12.75 -9.06
CA ALA A 120 3.77 13.17 -7.88
C ALA A 120 5.30 13.09 -8.08
N THR A 121 5.81 12.11 -8.84
CA THR A 121 7.26 11.96 -9.07
C THR A 121 7.92 13.20 -9.68
N ARG A 122 7.16 14.04 -10.39
CA ARG A 122 7.64 15.29 -11.01
C ARG A 122 8.09 16.32 -9.97
N GLY A 123 7.39 16.40 -8.83
CA GLY A 123 7.69 17.35 -7.76
C GLY A 123 8.42 16.73 -6.56
N LEU A 124 8.31 15.42 -6.35
CA LEU A 124 9.02 14.73 -5.26
C LEU A 124 10.50 14.55 -5.59
N THR A 125 11.36 14.40 -4.58
CA THR A 125 12.78 14.05 -4.73
C THR A 125 13.18 12.92 -3.77
N GLY A 126 14.42 12.40 -3.91
CA GLY A 126 15.00 11.40 -3.01
C GLY A 126 14.09 10.19 -2.75
N GLN A 127 14.02 9.77 -1.48
CA GLN A 127 13.23 8.60 -1.08
C GLN A 127 11.72 8.77 -1.36
N ASN A 128 11.18 9.98 -1.30
CA ASN A 128 9.77 10.22 -1.62
C ASN A 128 9.46 9.92 -3.09
N ARG A 129 10.34 10.35 -4.00
CA ARG A 129 10.23 10.03 -5.43
C ARG A 129 10.37 8.52 -5.67
N ALA A 130 11.33 7.87 -5.01
CA ALA A 130 11.51 6.43 -5.10
C ALA A 130 10.26 5.65 -4.67
N ASN A 131 9.65 6.05 -3.55
CA ASN A 131 8.40 5.46 -3.07
C ASN A 131 7.23 5.68 -4.05
N ALA A 132 7.11 6.88 -4.63
CA ALA A 132 6.07 7.15 -5.61
C ALA A 132 6.20 6.24 -6.85
N PHE A 133 7.42 6.07 -7.39
CA PHE A 133 7.67 5.09 -8.45
C PHE A 133 7.31 3.66 -8.04
N PHE A 134 7.71 3.24 -6.83
CA PHE A 134 7.41 1.91 -6.31
C PHE A 134 5.90 1.65 -6.20
N PHE A 135 5.14 2.58 -5.63
CA PHE A 135 3.69 2.42 -5.52
C PHE A 135 2.97 2.55 -6.86
N ALA A 136 3.46 3.37 -7.79
CA ALA A 136 2.99 3.38 -9.17
C ALA A 136 3.16 2.01 -9.83
N ALA A 137 4.33 1.39 -9.64
CA ALA A 137 4.61 0.07 -10.18
C ALA A 137 3.72 -1.02 -9.58
N ILE A 138 3.48 -1.02 -8.27
CA ILE A 138 2.54 -1.97 -7.65
C ILE A 138 1.14 -1.83 -8.25
N ALA A 139 0.66 -0.59 -8.40
CA ALA A 139 -0.64 -0.35 -9.03
C ALA A 139 -0.66 -0.85 -10.48
N GLN A 140 0.42 -0.68 -11.23
CA GLN A 140 0.58 -1.21 -12.59
C GLN A 140 0.62 -2.75 -12.63
N GLN A 141 1.29 -3.42 -11.69
CA GLN A 141 1.28 -4.89 -11.60
C GLN A 141 -0.12 -5.44 -11.32
N LYS A 142 -0.88 -4.76 -10.47
CA LYS A 142 -2.29 -5.12 -10.21
C LYS A 142 -3.16 -5.00 -11.46
N LEU A 143 -2.82 -4.07 -12.35
CA LEU A 143 -3.44 -3.86 -13.67
C LEU A 143 -2.84 -4.76 -14.77
N GLY A 144 -1.87 -5.64 -14.47
CA GLY A 144 -1.17 -6.47 -15.46
C GLY A 144 -0.24 -5.70 -16.41
N ARG A 145 0.10 -4.46 -16.09
CA ARG A 145 0.99 -3.59 -16.90
C ARG A 145 2.45 -3.84 -16.53
N TRP A 146 2.91 -5.09 -16.73
CA TRP A 146 4.20 -5.58 -16.25
C TRP A 146 5.40 -4.79 -16.76
N SER A 147 5.45 -4.49 -18.07
CA SER A 147 6.55 -3.71 -18.65
C SER A 147 6.68 -2.32 -17.99
N GLN A 148 5.56 -1.60 -17.84
CA GLN A 148 5.56 -0.28 -17.19
C GLN A 148 5.94 -0.38 -15.71
N ALA A 149 5.45 -1.42 -15.02
CA ALA A 149 5.81 -1.67 -13.63
C ALA A 149 7.30 -1.92 -13.46
N SER A 150 7.91 -2.77 -14.29
CA SER A 150 9.35 -3.04 -14.27
C SER A 150 10.16 -1.77 -14.49
N THR A 151 9.80 -0.94 -15.48
CA THR A 151 10.45 0.36 -15.70
C THR A 151 10.41 1.23 -14.43
N ASN A 152 9.24 1.35 -13.81
CA ASN A 152 9.09 2.16 -12.60
C ASN A 152 9.79 1.55 -11.37
N LEU A 153 9.88 0.21 -11.26
CA LEU A 153 10.67 -0.44 -10.21
C LEU A 153 12.16 -0.17 -10.38
N TYR A 154 12.71 -0.24 -11.60
CA TYR A 154 14.10 0.15 -11.83
C TYR A 154 14.37 1.62 -11.48
N LEU A 155 13.44 2.53 -11.82
CA LEU A 155 13.52 3.93 -11.41
C LEU A 155 13.43 4.10 -9.88
N ALA A 156 12.53 3.37 -9.21
CA ALA A 156 12.44 3.39 -7.75
C ALA A 156 13.75 2.94 -7.11
N ARG A 157 14.32 1.84 -7.61
CA ARG A 157 15.58 1.26 -7.13
C ARG A 157 16.76 2.21 -7.30
N SER A 158 16.89 2.84 -8.47
CA SER A 158 18.00 3.75 -8.78
C SER A 158 17.88 5.08 -8.03
N THR A 159 16.66 5.54 -7.76
CA THR A 159 16.39 6.80 -7.04
C THR A 159 16.68 6.70 -5.53
N SER A 160 16.52 5.51 -4.93
CA SER A 160 16.76 5.30 -3.50
C SER A 160 18.20 4.88 -3.22
N THR A 161 18.78 5.35 -2.10
CA THR A 161 20.06 4.85 -1.55
C THR A 161 19.87 3.83 -0.43
N ASN A 162 18.63 3.61 0.03
CA ASN A 162 18.33 2.72 1.14
C ASN A 162 18.38 1.24 0.69
N ALA A 163 19.29 0.47 1.27
CA ALA A 163 19.49 -0.94 0.93
C ALA A 163 18.25 -1.82 1.17
N VAL A 164 17.58 -1.64 2.30
CA VAL A 164 16.34 -2.38 2.66
C VAL A 164 15.22 -2.06 1.65
N PHE A 165 15.13 -0.81 1.23
CA PHE A 165 14.16 -0.42 0.20
C PHE A 165 14.51 -1.05 -1.15
N ARG A 166 15.79 -1.06 -1.56
CA ARG A 166 16.22 -1.69 -2.81
C ARG A 166 15.94 -3.19 -2.83
N GLU A 167 16.19 -3.90 -1.72
CA GLU A 167 15.83 -5.31 -1.58
C GLU A 167 14.32 -5.53 -1.73
N LYS A 168 13.49 -4.67 -1.13
CA LYS A 168 12.04 -4.70 -1.32
C LYS A 168 11.64 -4.49 -2.78
N VAL A 169 12.32 -3.60 -3.50
CA VAL A 169 12.09 -3.38 -4.93
C VAL A 169 12.51 -4.60 -5.76
N ASP A 170 13.65 -5.23 -5.43
CA ASP A 170 14.17 -6.43 -6.10
C ASP A 170 13.21 -7.61 -5.90
N ALA A 171 12.68 -7.80 -4.69
CA ALA A 171 11.63 -8.78 -4.41
C ALA A 171 10.34 -8.52 -5.21
N GLN A 172 9.99 -7.24 -5.42
CA GLN A 172 8.81 -6.84 -6.20
C GLN A 172 9.01 -7.01 -7.72
N LEU A 173 10.25 -6.86 -8.21
CA LEU A 173 10.62 -7.14 -9.60
C LEU A 173 10.46 -8.63 -9.95
N ALA A 174 10.66 -9.52 -8.98
CA ALA A 174 10.44 -10.95 -9.15
C ALA A 174 8.95 -11.34 -9.23
N VAL A 175 8.00 -10.42 -8.99
CA VAL A 175 6.57 -10.74 -9.04
C VAL A 175 6.10 -10.89 -10.48
N THR A 176 5.57 -12.06 -10.80
CA THR A 176 5.08 -12.46 -12.13
C THR A 176 3.56 -12.56 -12.23
N GLY A 177 2.85 -12.46 -11.10
CA GLY A 177 1.39 -12.63 -11.08
C GLY A 177 0.80 -12.69 -9.68
N TRP A 178 -0.41 -13.21 -9.59
CA TRP A 178 -1.21 -13.33 -8.38
C TRP A 178 -1.77 -14.74 -8.22
N THR A 179 -1.97 -15.17 -6.98
CA THR A 179 -2.60 -16.45 -6.64
C THR A 179 -3.41 -16.30 -5.36
N ILE A 180 -4.35 -17.21 -5.12
CA ILE A 180 -5.17 -17.21 -3.91
C ILE A 180 -4.55 -18.19 -2.92
N GLN A 181 -4.03 -17.71 -1.79
CA GLN A 181 -3.60 -18.56 -0.69
C GLN A 181 -4.77 -18.83 0.25
N VAL A 182 -5.14 -20.09 0.38
CA VAL A 182 -6.26 -20.53 1.24
C VAL A 182 -5.81 -20.87 2.66
N GLY A 183 -4.52 -21.21 2.85
CA GLY A 183 -3.98 -21.55 4.15
C GLY A 183 -2.47 -21.73 4.17
N ALA A 184 -1.92 -21.77 5.38
CA ALA A 184 -0.52 -22.06 5.68
C ALA A 184 -0.47 -23.10 6.81
N TYR A 185 0.27 -24.19 6.60
CA TYR A 185 0.24 -25.37 7.47
C TYR A 185 1.66 -25.79 7.86
N ALA A 186 1.86 -26.11 9.14
CA ALA A 186 3.12 -26.71 9.60
C ALA A 186 3.22 -28.21 9.25
N SER A 187 2.08 -28.89 9.07
CA SER A 187 2.02 -30.31 8.70
C SER A 187 1.73 -30.48 7.21
N ASP A 188 2.61 -31.22 6.51
CA ASP A 188 2.45 -31.53 5.08
C ASP A 188 1.20 -32.38 4.82
N VAL A 189 0.81 -33.25 5.76
CA VAL A 189 -0.42 -34.06 5.68
C VAL A 189 -1.65 -33.17 5.69
N ASN A 190 -1.71 -32.19 6.60
CA ASN A 190 -2.81 -31.23 6.64
C ASN A 190 -2.87 -30.37 5.37
N ALA A 191 -1.71 -29.91 4.88
CA ALA A 191 -1.63 -29.17 3.63
C ALA A 191 -2.10 -30.00 2.43
N ALA A 192 -1.73 -31.30 2.38
CA ALA A 192 -2.13 -32.20 1.30
C ALA A 192 -3.64 -32.44 1.28
N ARG A 193 -4.25 -32.67 2.45
CA ARG A 193 -5.71 -32.79 2.57
C ARG A 193 -6.42 -31.55 2.04
N VAL A 194 -6.02 -30.37 2.50
CA VAL A 194 -6.65 -29.11 2.06
C VAL A 194 -6.40 -28.84 0.57
N ALA A 195 -5.19 -29.11 0.07
CA ALA A 195 -4.91 -28.97 -1.37
C ALA A 195 -5.78 -29.90 -2.22
N HIS A 196 -6.01 -31.15 -1.78
CA HIS A 196 -6.89 -32.09 -2.47
C HIS A 196 -8.36 -31.63 -2.46
N ASP A 197 -8.86 -31.20 -1.30
CA ASP A 197 -10.23 -30.67 -1.19
C ASP A 197 -10.42 -29.43 -2.05
N MET A 198 -9.46 -28.52 -2.05
CA MET A 198 -9.48 -27.31 -2.86
C MET A 198 -9.33 -27.59 -4.35
N ALA A 199 -8.58 -28.62 -4.76
CA ALA A 199 -8.45 -28.99 -6.16
C ALA A 199 -9.81 -29.40 -6.77
N ARG A 200 -10.64 -30.11 -6.00
CA ARG A 200 -12.00 -30.49 -6.42
C ARG A 200 -12.87 -29.24 -6.58
N HIS A 201 -12.89 -28.37 -5.58
CA HIS A 201 -13.68 -27.14 -5.59
C HIS A 201 -13.24 -26.18 -6.71
N SER A 202 -11.93 -25.94 -6.85
CA SER A 202 -11.38 -24.99 -7.81
C SER A 202 -11.53 -25.46 -9.26
N HIS A 203 -11.53 -26.78 -9.50
CA HIS A 203 -11.78 -27.36 -10.82
C HIS A 203 -13.21 -27.08 -11.30
N HIS A 204 -14.22 -27.31 -10.45
CA HIS A 204 -15.62 -26.99 -10.79
C HIS A 204 -15.83 -25.51 -11.09
N MET A 205 -15.07 -24.64 -10.41
CA MET A 205 -15.14 -23.19 -10.60
C MET A 205 -14.20 -22.65 -11.69
N ARG A 206 -13.45 -23.52 -12.39
CA ARG A 206 -12.46 -23.15 -13.43
C ARG A 206 -11.42 -22.13 -12.96
N LEU A 207 -11.04 -22.18 -11.67
CA LEU A 207 -10.06 -21.24 -11.07
C LEU A 207 -8.61 -21.69 -11.24
N GLY A 208 -8.40 -22.86 -11.84
CA GLY A 208 -7.10 -23.52 -11.95
C GLY A 208 -6.80 -24.45 -10.77
N PRO A 209 -5.69 -25.21 -10.83
CA PRO A 209 -5.40 -26.23 -9.83
C PRO A 209 -4.98 -25.61 -8.49
N ALA A 210 -5.34 -26.30 -7.40
CA ALA A 210 -4.74 -26.08 -6.10
C ALA A 210 -3.34 -26.74 -6.05
N ARG A 211 -2.37 -26.06 -5.46
CA ARG A 211 -0.99 -26.55 -5.31
C ARG A 211 -0.44 -26.28 -3.92
N LYS A 212 0.48 -27.14 -3.49
CA LYS A 212 1.30 -26.93 -2.29
C LYS A 212 2.55 -26.13 -2.67
N VAL A 213 2.91 -25.14 -1.86
CA VAL A 213 4.16 -24.38 -2.00
C VAL A 213 4.87 -24.40 -0.65
N ARG A 214 6.07 -24.99 -0.62
CA ARG A 214 6.91 -25.00 0.59
C ARG A 214 7.61 -23.65 0.73
N THR A 215 7.62 -23.12 1.95
CA THR A 215 8.30 -21.86 2.30
C THR A 215 8.69 -21.87 3.77
N THR A 216 9.27 -20.80 4.27
CA THR A 216 9.60 -20.61 5.68
C THR A 216 8.78 -19.47 6.27
N ASP A 217 8.41 -19.59 7.55
CA ASP A 217 7.80 -18.50 8.29
C ASP A 217 8.85 -17.48 8.78
N HIS A 218 8.40 -16.43 9.46
CA HIS A 218 9.29 -15.39 10.01
C HIS A 218 10.29 -15.91 11.06
N ALA A 219 10.05 -17.10 11.64
CA ALA A 219 10.94 -17.75 12.58
C ALA A 219 11.85 -18.79 11.90
N GLY A 220 11.86 -18.85 10.56
CA GLY A 220 12.66 -19.81 9.78
C GLY A 220 12.08 -21.23 9.74
N ARG A 221 10.87 -21.46 10.26
CA ARG A 221 10.27 -22.80 10.28
C ARG A 221 9.66 -23.11 8.93
N SER A 222 9.89 -24.33 8.45
CA SER A 222 9.27 -24.82 7.21
C SER A 222 7.75 -24.91 7.37
N ILE A 223 7.03 -24.26 6.47
CA ILE A 223 5.58 -24.30 6.36
C ILE A 223 5.18 -24.59 4.91
N THR A 224 4.00 -25.16 4.72
CA THR A 224 3.43 -25.40 3.41
C THR A 224 2.20 -24.53 3.20
N LEU A 225 2.26 -23.69 2.19
CA LEU A 225 1.14 -22.88 1.72
C LEU A 225 0.28 -23.72 0.78
N VAL A 226 -1.04 -23.55 0.84
CA VAL A 226 -1.96 -24.06 -0.18
C VAL A 226 -2.44 -22.87 -1.00
N GLN A 227 -2.21 -22.94 -2.32
CA GLN A 227 -2.50 -21.85 -3.26
C GLN A 227 -3.37 -22.35 -4.41
N VAL A 228 -4.26 -21.50 -4.91
CA VAL A 228 -5.22 -21.81 -5.98
C VAL A 228 -5.04 -20.81 -7.13
N GLY A 229 -4.94 -21.37 -8.33
CA GLY A 229 -4.90 -20.60 -9.58
C GLY A 229 -3.63 -19.79 -9.77
N ARG A 230 -3.54 -19.16 -10.94
CA ARG A 230 -2.55 -18.14 -11.29
C ARG A 230 -3.27 -17.07 -12.11
N PHE A 231 -3.12 -15.82 -11.72
CA PHE A 231 -3.85 -14.71 -12.30
C PHE A 231 -2.87 -13.62 -12.69
N VAL A 232 -3.03 -13.09 -13.90
CA VAL A 232 -2.23 -11.96 -14.37
C VAL A 232 -2.71 -10.67 -13.72
N LEU A 233 -4.03 -10.52 -13.56
CA LEU A 233 -4.65 -9.33 -12.97
C LEU A 233 -5.05 -9.57 -11.52
N TYR A 234 -4.88 -8.54 -10.69
CA TYR A 234 -5.34 -8.61 -9.29
C TYR A 234 -6.86 -8.78 -9.21
N ASP A 235 -7.61 -8.09 -10.07
CA ASP A 235 -9.07 -8.18 -10.08
C ASP A 235 -9.58 -9.56 -10.49
N GLN A 236 -8.82 -10.29 -11.33
CA GLN A 236 -9.13 -11.69 -11.63
C GLN A 236 -8.98 -12.56 -10.39
N ALA A 237 -7.89 -12.40 -9.64
CA ALA A 237 -7.68 -13.10 -8.37
C ALA A 237 -8.74 -12.70 -7.32
N ALA A 238 -9.16 -11.42 -7.29
CA ALA A 238 -10.19 -10.93 -6.37
C ALA A 238 -11.57 -11.51 -6.66
N ARG A 239 -11.98 -11.55 -7.93
CA ARG A 239 -13.23 -12.23 -8.34
C ARG A 239 -13.14 -13.72 -8.05
N ALA A 240 -12.05 -14.38 -8.41
CA ALA A 240 -11.84 -15.80 -8.14
C ALA A 240 -11.89 -16.13 -6.64
N ARG A 241 -11.31 -15.29 -5.78
CA ARG A 241 -11.41 -15.44 -4.32
C ARG A 241 -12.85 -15.32 -3.83
N HIS A 242 -13.61 -14.38 -4.37
CA HIS A 242 -15.03 -14.24 -4.03
C HIS A 242 -15.81 -15.49 -4.46
N THR A 243 -15.58 -15.99 -5.67
CA THR A 243 -16.20 -17.23 -6.17
C THR A 243 -15.87 -18.44 -5.32
N LEU A 244 -14.62 -18.53 -4.82
CA LEU A 244 -14.17 -19.63 -3.96
C LEU A 244 -14.95 -19.69 -2.63
N GLY A 245 -15.57 -18.60 -2.18
CA GLY A 245 -16.35 -18.55 -0.93
C GLY A 245 -15.51 -18.62 0.35
N GLU A 246 -14.19 -18.78 0.23
CA GLU A 246 -13.27 -18.91 1.37
C GLU A 246 -12.91 -17.53 1.94
N GLN A 247 -13.65 -17.10 2.96
CA GLN A 247 -13.45 -15.79 3.61
C GLN A 247 -12.05 -15.60 4.21
N ARG A 248 -11.35 -16.69 4.51
CA ARG A 248 -9.99 -16.69 5.08
C ARG A 248 -8.90 -16.67 4.01
N ALA A 249 -9.26 -16.86 2.74
CA ALA A 249 -8.29 -16.84 1.66
C ALA A 249 -7.79 -15.41 1.40
N ILE A 250 -6.52 -15.31 1.05
CA ILE A 250 -5.84 -14.04 0.74
C ILE A 250 -5.24 -14.10 -0.65
N ILE A 251 -5.11 -12.94 -1.30
CA ILE A 251 -4.43 -12.85 -2.59
C ILE A 251 -2.96 -12.52 -2.31
N VAL A 252 -2.06 -13.34 -2.85
CA VAL A 252 -0.61 -13.16 -2.71
C VAL A 252 0.04 -13.04 -4.07
N ALA A 253 1.13 -12.28 -4.12
CA ALA A 253 1.97 -12.19 -5.31
C ALA A 253 2.66 -13.55 -5.57
N THR A 254 2.83 -13.92 -6.83
CA THR A 254 3.62 -15.08 -7.23
C THR A 254 4.95 -14.62 -7.80
N GLN A 255 6.01 -15.37 -7.48
CA GLN A 255 7.32 -15.26 -8.10
C GLN A 255 7.44 -16.37 -9.14
#